data_AF-A0A9X5N3E5-F1
#
_entry.id   AF-A0A9X5N3E5-F1
#
_cell.length_a   1.000
_cell.length_b   1.000
_cell.length_c   1.000
_cell.angle_alpha   90.00
_cell.angle_beta   90.00
_cell.angle_gamma   90.00
#
_symmetry.space_group_name_H-M   'P 1'
#
loop_
_entity.id
_entity.type
_entity.pdbx_description
1 polymer ?
#
loop_
_entity_poly.entity_id
_entity_poly.type
_entity_poly.pdbx_seq_one_letter_code
_entity_poly.pdbx_strand_id
1 'polypeptide(L)'
;MYTSPIGAVSTETLNKIGTKVSANDMKPGDVIFFDTYKHDGHVGIVIDKNTFIGCQTNKGVSIEDLNNPYWKKVFSGHVRRF
;
A
#
# COMPACT_ATOMS: atom_id res chain seq x y z
N MET A 1 5.64 -9.30 23.74
CA MET A 1 4.76 -10.20 22.96
C MET A 1 3.38 -9.57 22.98
N TYR A 2 2.90 -9.00 21.86
CA TYR A 2 1.57 -8.38 21.78
C TYR A 2 0.71 -9.23 20.85
N THR A 3 -0.10 -10.11 21.43
CA THR A 3 -1.13 -10.88 20.73
C THR A 3 -2.49 -10.34 21.16
N SER A 4 -2.86 -9.18 20.62
CA SER A 4 -4.27 -8.80 20.55
C SER A 4 -4.81 -9.33 19.22
N PRO A 5 -6.02 -9.92 19.17
CA PRO A 5 -6.63 -10.31 17.92
C PRO A 5 -6.76 -9.07 17.03
N ILE A 6 -6.39 -9.16 15.76
CA ILE A 6 -6.37 -8.04 14.81
C ILE A 6 -7.83 -7.68 14.47
N GLY A 7 -8.52 -7.02 15.40
CA GLY A 7 -9.96 -6.73 15.34
C GLY A 7 -10.35 -5.71 14.26
N ALA A 8 -9.37 -5.06 13.63
CA ALA A 8 -9.56 -4.31 12.39
C ALA A 8 -8.20 -4.16 11.68
N VAL A 9 -8.10 -4.63 10.44
CA VAL A 9 -6.96 -4.32 9.56
C VAL A 9 -7.21 -2.92 8.99
N SER A 10 -6.75 -1.88 9.70
CA SER A 10 -6.76 -0.51 9.20
C SER A 10 -5.41 -0.18 8.56
N THR A 11 -5.38 0.80 7.66
CA THR A 11 -4.12 1.28 7.06
C THR A 11 -3.07 1.65 8.10
N GLU A 12 -3.51 2.20 9.23
CA GLU A 12 -2.65 2.63 10.34
C GLU A 12 -2.10 1.47 11.19
N THR A 13 -2.73 0.31 11.11
CA THR A 13 -2.16 -0.91 11.71
C THR A 13 -1.18 -1.54 10.73
N LEU A 14 -1.59 -1.69 9.46
CA LEU A 14 -0.78 -2.27 8.37
C LEU A 14 0.57 -1.55 8.19
N ASN A 15 0.63 -0.23 8.33
CA ASN A 15 1.86 0.53 8.13
C ASN A 15 2.91 0.35 9.26
N LYS A 16 2.54 -0.30 10.37
CA LYS A 16 3.41 -0.56 11.55
C LYS A 16 3.79 -2.03 11.72
N ILE A 17 3.12 -2.95 11.03
CA ILE A 17 3.39 -4.39 11.08
C ILE A 17 4.18 -4.84 9.84
N GLY A 18 4.81 -6.02 9.91
CA GLY A 18 5.63 -6.56 8.83
C GLY A 18 7.01 -5.90 8.69
N THR A 19 7.74 -6.30 7.65
CA THR A 19 9.11 -5.84 7.38
C THR A 19 9.09 -4.64 6.44
N LYS A 20 9.80 -3.56 6.78
CA LYS A 20 9.97 -2.40 5.90
C LYS A 20 10.83 -2.80 4.69
N VAL A 21 10.35 -2.51 3.49
CA VAL A 21 11.07 -2.75 2.23
C VAL A 21 11.35 -1.41 1.56
N SER A 22 12.47 -1.31 0.86
CA SER A 22 12.77 -0.16 -0.01
C SER A 22 11.84 -0.20 -1.22
N ALA A 23 11.33 0.95 -1.67
CA ALA A 23 10.46 1.01 -2.84
C ALA A 23 11.11 0.42 -4.11
N ASN A 24 12.45 0.47 -4.23
CA ASN A 24 13.16 -0.13 -5.36
C ASN A 24 13.23 -1.67 -5.29
N ASP A 25 13.01 -2.25 -4.11
CA ASP A 25 13.08 -3.69 -3.84
C ASP A 25 11.69 -4.33 -3.65
N MET A 26 10.64 -3.58 -3.97
CA MET A 26 9.26 -4.07 -3.89
C MET A 26 9.03 -5.24 -4.85
N LYS A 27 8.24 -6.20 -4.40
CA LYS A 27 7.89 -7.42 -5.12
C LYS A 27 6.38 -7.63 -5.12
N PRO A 28 5.85 -8.44 -6.04
CA PRO A 28 4.46 -8.87 -5.97
C PRO A 28 4.10 -9.41 -4.58
N GLY A 29 2.98 -8.94 -4.04
CA GLY A 29 2.50 -9.26 -2.68
C GLY A 29 2.87 -8.22 -1.60
N ASP A 30 3.80 -7.31 -1.88
CA ASP A 30 4.12 -6.23 -0.93
C ASP A 30 2.96 -5.23 -0.84
N VAL A 31 2.73 -4.69 0.35
CA VAL A 31 1.75 -3.62 0.59
C VAL A 31 2.45 -2.28 0.45
N ILE A 32 1.91 -1.42 -0.39
CA ILE A 32 2.38 -0.05 -0.63
C ILE A 32 1.36 0.97 -0.15
N PHE A 33 1.85 2.12 0.33
CA PHE A 33 1.02 3.15 0.94
C PHE A 33 1.04 4.47 0.15
N PHE A 34 -0.07 5.20 0.22
CA PHE A 34 -0.24 6.44 -0.51
C PHE A 34 -0.78 7.58 0.38
N ASP A 35 -0.18 8.75 0.21
CA ASP A 35 -0.55 10.02 0.82
C ASP A 35 -1.70 10.66 0.03
N THR A 36 -2.92 10.17 0.29
CA THR A 36 -4.15 10.59 -0.41
C THR A 36 -4.90 11.65 0.40
N TYR A 37 -5.88 11.23 1.22
CA TYR A 37 -6.65 12.11 2.10
C TYR A 37 -5.95 12.38 3.45
N LYS A 38 -4.89 11.63 3.76
CA LYS A 38 -3.95 11.81 4.87
C LYS A 38 -2.64 11.08 4.56
N HIS A 39 -1.63 11.25 5.41
CA HIS A 39 -0.41 10.44 5.33
C HIS A 39 -0.73 8.96 5.54
N ASP A 40 -0.23 8.10 4.65
CA ASP A 40 -0.63 6.68 4.56
C ASP A 40 -2.17 6.53 4.60
N GLY A 41 -2.89 7.35 3.83
CA GLY A 41 -4.35 7.31 3.78
C GLY A 41 -4.89 6.13 2.98
N HIS A 42 -4.14 5.66 1.99
CA HIS A 42 -4.59 4.58 1.10
C HIS A 42 -3.53 3.48 0.97
N VAL A 43 -3.95 2.29 0.58
CA VAL A 43 -3.09 1.11 0.41
C VAL A 43 -3.37 0.41 -0.90
N GLY A 44 -2.31 -0.19 -1.45
CA GLY A 44 -2.38 -1.11 -2.58
C GLY A 44 -1.50 -2.32 -2.33
N ILE A 45 -1.74 -3.40 -3.07
CA ILE A 45 -0.89 -4.59 -3.08
C ILE A 45 -0.19 -4.65 -4.42
N VAL A 46 1.14 -4.72 -4.42
CA VAL A 46 1.96 -4.82 -5.62
C VAL A 46 1.61 -6.12 -6.34
N ILE A 47 1.38 -6.05 -7.65
CA ILE A 47 1.14 -7.23 -8.49
C ILE A 47 2.28 -7.43 -9.49
N ASP A 48 2.89 -6.35 -9.99
CA ASP A 48 4.13 -6.34 -10.76
C ASP A 48 4.98 -5.10 -10.41
N LYS A 49 6.15 -4.95 -11.06
CA LYS A 49 7.11 -3.87 -10.79
C LYS A 49 6.49 -2.46 -10.72
N ASN A 50 5.48 -2.18 -11.55
CA ASN A 50 4.87 -0.86 -11.65
C ASN A 50 3.36 -0.89 -11.45
N THR A 51 2.77 -2.01 -11.06
CA THR A 51 1.31 -2.15 -10.97
C THR A 51 0.92 -2.64 -9.59
N PHE A 52 -0.25 -2.21 -9.16
CA PHE A 52 -0.82 -2.62 -7.89
C PHE A 52 -2.33 -2.76 -8.02
N ILE A 53 -2.91 -3.59 -7.17
CA ILE A 53 -4.35 -3.68 -6.97
C ILE A 53 -4.76 -2.88 -5.74
N GLY A 54 -5.82 -2.09 -5.87
CA GLY A 54 -6.36 -1.24 -4.80
C GLY A 54 -7.87 -1.08 -4.93
N CYS A 55 -8.50 -0.39 -3.97
CA CYS A 55 -9.94 -0.11 -3.98
C CYS A 55 -10.19 1.41 -4.03
N GLN A 56 -10.47 1.94 -5.21
CA GLN A 56 -10.63 3.37 -5.45
C GLN A 56 -12.10 3.76 -5.35
N THR A 57 -12.37 4.95 -4.82
CA THR A 57 -13.73 5.47 -4.56
C THR A 57 -14.67 5.36 -5.75
N ASN A 58 -14.18 5.60 -6.98
CA ASN A 58 -15.02 5.63 -8.18
C ASN A 58 -14.89 4.39 -9.07
N LYS A 59 -13.88 3.53 -8.84
CA LYS A 59 -13.62 2.35 -9.69
C LYS A 59 -13.81 1.01 -8.97
N GLY A 60 -14.00 1.02 -7.65
CA GLY A 60 -14.04 -0.22 -6.86
C GLY A 60 -12.66 -0.86 -6.84
N VAL A 61 -12.59 -2.20 -6.90
CA VAL A 61 -11.32 -2.92 -6.95
C VAL A 61 -10.75 -2.89 -8.36
N SER A 62 -9.63 -2.20 -8.57
CA SER A 62 -8.95 -2.16 -9.87
C SER A 62 -7.44 -2.25 -9.76
N ILE A 63 -6.84 -2.67 -10.87
CA ILE A 63 -5.40 -2.62 -11.10
C ILE A 63 -5.05 -1.24 -11.63
N GLU A 64 -4.03 -0.63 -11.06
CA GLU A 64 -3.54 0.70 -11.43
C GLU A 64 -2.01 0.69 -11.64
N ASP A 65 -1.51 1.66 -12.41
CA ASP A 65 -0.09 1.81 -12.74
C ASP A 65 0.55 2.93 -11.87
N LEU A 66 1.66 2.63 -11.19
CA LEU A 66 2.45 3.57 -10.39
C LEU A 66 3.11 4.68 -11.20
N ASN A 67 3.31 4.48 -12.50
CA ASN A 67 3.80 5.51 -13.41
C ASN A 67 2.72 6.52 -13.80
N ASN A 68 1.44 6.24 -13.50
CA ASN A 68 0.39 7.23 -13.65
C ASN A 68 0.76 8.49 -12.82
N PRO A 69 0.70 9.70 -13.40
CA PRO A 69 1.11 10.93 -12.71
C PRO A 69 0.44 11.13 -11.35
N TYR A 70 -0.82 10.71 -11.20
CA TYR A 70 -1.53 10.78 -9.93
C TYR A 70 -0.91 9.85 -8.89
N TRP A 71 -0.81 8.55 -9.22
CA TRP A 71 -0.27 7.54 -8.30
C TRP A 71 1.20 7.79 -7.95
N LYS A 72 1.99 8.23 -8.92
CA LYS A 72 3.38 8.62 -8.72
C LYS A 72 3.52 9.79 -7.73
N LYS A 73 2.59 10.76 -7.78
CA LYS A 73 2.60 11.94 -6.89
C LYS A 73 2.22 11.58 -5.46
N VAL A 74 1.27 10.68 -5.27
CA VAL A 74 0.73 10.32 -3.95
C VAL A 74 1.42 9.09 -3.35
N PHE A 75 2.32 8.42 -4.06
CA PHE A 75 3.07 7.30 -3.53
C PHE A 75 4.06 7.79 -2.46
N SER A 76 3.90 7.27 -1.24
CA SER A 76 4.69 7.68 -0.07
C SER A 76 6.11 7.09 -0.06
N GLY A 77 6.37 6.06 -0.87
CA GLY A 77 7.59 5.26 -0.78
C GLY A 77 7.59 4.27 0.39
N HIS A 78 6.53 4.23 1.20
CA HIS A 78 6.38 3.28 2.28
C HIS A 78 5.92 1.92 1.72
N VAL A 79 6.70 0.87 1.99
CA VAL A 79 6.42 -0.49 1.56
C VAL A 79 6.59 -1.45 2.74
N ARG A 80 5.64 -2.38 2.89
CA ARG A 80 5.63 -3.42 3.93
C ARG A 80 5.47 -4.80 3.31
N ARG A 81 6.30 -5.74 3.76
CA ARG A 81 6.21 -7.17 3.43
C ARG A 81 5.76 -7.97 4.64
N PHE A 82 4.79 -8.84 4.45
CA PHE A 82 4.22 -9.72 5.46
C PHE A 82 4.68 -11.16 5.25
#